data_AF-A0A800LW67-F1
#
_entry.id   AF-A0A800LW67-F1
#
_cell.length_a   1.000
_cell.length_b   1.000
_cell.length_c   1.000
_cell.angle_alpha   90.00
_cell.angle_beta   90.00
_cell.angle_gamma   90.00
#
_symmetry.space_group_name_H-M   'P 1'
#
loop_
_entity.id
_entity.type
_entity.pdbx_description
1 polymer ?
#
loop_
_entity_poly.entity_id
_entity_poly.type
_entity_poly.pdbx_seq_one_letter_code
_entity_poly.pdbx_strand_id
1 'polypeptide(L)'
;MPAGMDQYVNIARPLPEDAAPPENQIFRYLAYEPAHMDVSIDIYHSGHSEYLYERLCMLDYNNQLIPGAAERWEVSEDGKTWTFYMWP
;
A
#
# COMPACT_ATOMS: atom_id res chain seq x y z
N MET A 1 -21.41 -18.45 -0.64
CA MET A 1 -20.57 -17.24 -0.46
C MET A 1 -20.67 -16.82 1.00
N PRO A 2 -19.57 -16.66 1.75
CA PRO A 2 -19.64 -16.06 3.08
C PRO A 2 -20.08 -14.59 2.90
N ALA A 3 -21.06 -14.17 3.68
CA ALA A 3 -21.58 -12.81 3.64
C ALA A 3 -20.49 -11.81 4.06
N GLY A 4 -20.13 -10.87 3.19
CA GLY A 4 -19.24 -9.75 3.54
C GLY A 4 -18.18 -9.36 2.50
N MET A 5 -18.00 -10.10 1.40
CA MET A 5 -16.97 -9.77 0.39
C MET A 5 -17.44 -8.76 -0.67
N ASP A 6 -18.76 -8.62 -0.89
CA ASP A 6 -19.33 -7.74 -1.92
C ASP A 6 -19.02 -6.25 -1.69
N GLN A 7 -18.72 -5.87 -0.44
CA GLN A 7 -18.41 -4.49 -0.06
C GLN A 7 -17.02 -4.00 -0.53
N TYR A 8 -16.13 -4.91 -0.93
CA TYR A 8 -14.77 -4.56 -1.35
C TYR A 8 -14.60 -4.48 -2.87
N VAL A 9 -15.61 -4.91 -3.64
CA VAL A 9 -15.57 -5.02 -5.10
C VAL A 9 -15.35 -3.67 -5.80
N ASN A 10 -15.69 -2.55 -5.15
CA ASN A 10 -15.51 -1.20 -5.68
C ASN A 10 -14.41 -0.37 -5.00
N ILE A 11 -13.68 -0.93 -4.02
CA ILE A 11 -12.61 -0.22 -3.30
C ILE A 11 -11.25 -0.54 -3.93
N ALA A 12 -11.08 -1.74 -4.48
CA ALA A 12 -9.86 -2.17 -5.14
C ALA A 12 -9.99 -2.16 -6.67
N ARG A 13 -8.87 -2.08 -7.38
CA ARG A 13 -8.85 -2.34 -8.84
C ARG A 13 -9.43 -3.73 -9.11
N PRO A 14 -10.25 -3.90 -10.16
CA PRO A 14 -10.80 -5.20 -10.52
C PRO A 14 -9.64 -6.17 -10.80
N LEU A 15 -9.78 -7.38 -10.28
CA LEU A 15 -8.81 -8.45 -10.54
C LEU A 15 -8.81 -8.82 -12.03
N PRO A 16 -7.69 -9.35 -12.57
CA PRO A 16 -7.65 -9.96 -13.90
C PRO A 16 -8.75 -11.01 -14.07
N GLU A 17 -9.22 -11.21 -15.31
CA GLU A 17 -10.31 -12.15 -15.62
C GLU A 17 -9.97 -13.60 -15.25
N ASP A 18 -8.69 -13.97 -15.30
CA ASP A 18 -8.17 -15.29 -14.96
C ASP A 18 -7.74 -15.41 -13.48
N ALA A 19 -7.97 -14.38 -12.67
CA ALA A 19 -7.64 -14.44 -11.26
C ALA A 19 -8.48 -15.49 -10.51
N ALA A 20 -7.86 -16.15 -9.54
CA ALA A 20 -8.60 -17.02 -8.62
C ALA A 20 -9.74 -16.23 -7.94
N PRO A 21 -10.86 -16.87 -7.61
CA PRO A 21 -11.99 -16.18 -7.00
C PRO A 21 -11.58 -15.56 -5.65
N PRO A 22 -12.24 -14.47 -5.19
CA PRO A 22 -11.84 -13.73 -4.00
C PRO A 22 -11.62 -14.57 -2.74
N GLU A 23 -12.42 -15.62 -2.54
CA GLU A 23 -12.29 -16.56 -1.41
C GLU A 23 -10.95 -17.33 -1.39
N ASN A 24 -10.24 -17.37 -2.52
CA ASN A 24 -8.95 -18.03 -2.66
C ASN A 24 -7.77 -17.04 -2.65
N GLN A 25 -8.02 -15.72 -2.52
CA GLN A 25 -6.98 -14.68 -2.45
C GLN A 25 -6.36 -14.61 -1.05
N ILE A 26 -5.87 -15.75 -0.54
CA ILE A 26 -5.27 -15.90 0.80
C ILE A 26 -3.76 -16.09 0.63
N PHE A 27 -2.98 -15.08 1.01
CA PHE A 27 -1.52 -15.19 1.04
C PHE A 27 -1.03 -15.54 2.45
N ARG A 28 -0.32 -16.67 2.56
CA ARG A 28 0.37 -17.09 3.80
C ARG A 28 1.86 -17.13 3.53
N TYR A 29 2.63 -16.45 4.37
CA TYR A 29 4.08 -16.38 4.24
C TYR A 29 4.75 -16.56 5.60
N LEU A 30 6.04 -16.87 5.60
CA LEU A 30 6.84 -16.92 6.81
C LEU A 30 7.23 -15.50 7.19
N ALA A 31 6.92 -15.10 8.41
CA ALA A 31 7.35 -13.85 9.01
C ALA A 31 8.23 -14.14 10.23
N TYR A 32 9.15 -13.22 10.53
CA TYR A 32 9.84 -13.22 11.82
C TYR A 32 8.98 -12.52 12.87
N GLU A 33 9.25 -12.78 14.16
CA GLU A 33 8.62 -12.02 15.25
C GLU A 33 9.29 -10.64 15.36
N PRO A 34 8.58 -9.54 15.09
CA PRO A 34 9.19 -8.22 15.18
C PRO A 34 9.31 -7.75 16.63
N ALA A 35 10.27 -6.87 16.89
CA ALA A 35 10.44 -6.28 18.22
C ALA A 35 9.30 -5.31 18.56
N HIS A 36 8.78 -4.63 17.53
CA HIS A 36 7.67 -3.68 17.61
C HIS A 36 7.08 -3.46 16.20
N MET A 37 6.01 -2.68 16.10
CA MET A 37 5.36 -2.34 14.82
C MET A 37 5.49 -0.85 14.48
N ASP A 38 6.34 -0.11 15.19
CA ASP A 38 6.46 1.34 15.06
C ASP A 38 7.69 1.71 14.23
N VAL A 39 7.46 2.12 12.98
CA VAL A 39 8.51 2.52 12.04
C VAL A 39 9.28 3.76 12.47
N SER A 40 8.77 4.54 13.43
CA SER A 40 9.44 5.75 13.93
C SER A 40 10.56 5.44 14.94
N ILE A 41 10.55 4.25 15.54
CA ILE A 41 11.60 3.80 16.48
C ILE A 41 12.80 3.29 15.69
N ASP A 42 12.59 2.25 14.88
CA ASP A 42 13.56 1.73 13.93
C ASP A 42 12.85 1.03 12.76
N ILE A 43 13.47 1.04 11.58
CA ILE A 43 12.90 0.41 10.37
C ILE A 43 13.37 -1.04 10.17
N TYR A 44 14.39 -1.48 10.94
CA TYR A 44 15.03 -2.78 10.74
C TYR A 44 14.52 -3.85 11.70
N HIS A 45 13.90 -3.47 12.82
CA HIS A 45 13.25 -4.37 13.77
C HIS A 45 11.74 -4.12 13.89
N SER A 46 11.21 -3.03 13.32
CA SER A 46 9.79 -2.95 13.02
C SER A 46 9.42 -3.99 11.98
N GLY A 47 8.31 -4.70 12.21
CA GLY A 47 7.77 -5.67 11.26
C GLY A 47 6.46 -5.21 10.67
N HIS A 48 6.12 -5.78 9.52
CA HIS A 48 4.80 -5.65 8.87
C HIS A 48 4.42 -4.21 8.50
N SER A 49 5.39 -3.30 8.44
CA SER A 49 5.16 -1.90 8.09
C SER A 49 4.52 -1.72 6.72
N GLU A 50 4.80 -2.63 5.79
CA GLU A 50 4.27 -2.69 4.44
C GLU A 50 2.75 -2.93 4.37
N TYR A 51 2.15 -3.42 5.47
CA TYR A 51 0.69 -3.61 5.59
C TYR A 51 0.02 -2.61 6.53
N LEU A 52 0.79 -2.03 7.46
CA LEU A 52 0.25 -1.13 8.50
C LEU A 52 0.26 0.34 8.10
N TYR A 53 1.19 0.74 7.23
CA TYR A 53 1.39 2.13 6.85
C TYR A 53 1.41 2.30 5.33
N GLU A 54 0.86 3.40 4.87
CA GLU A 54 0.96 3.84 3.48
C GLU A 54 1.84 5.10 3.39
N ARG A 55 2.72 5.14 2.38
CA ARG A 55 3.60 6.28 2.11
C ARG A 55 2.89 7.26 1.16
N LEU A 56 3.33 8.52 1.14
CA LEU A 56 2.79 9.53 0.21
C LEU A 56 2.84 9.07 -1.26
N CYS A 57 3.96 8.43 -1.64
CA CYS A 57 4.14 7.78 -2.94
C CYS A 57 4.59 6.34 -2.74
N MET A 58 4.29 5.48 -3.70
CA MET A 58 4.69 4.07 -3.72
C MET A 58 5.52 3.76 -4.97
N LEU A 59 6.11 2.57 -5.03
CA LEU A 59 6.76 2.06 -6.23
C LEU A 59 5.92 0.92 -6.80
N ASP A 60 5.73 0.90 -8.12
CA ASP A 60 5.14 -0.25 -8.80
C ASP A 60 6.17 -1.39 -8.98
N TYR A 61 5.75 -2.49 -9.61
CA TYR A 61 6.61 -3.65 -9.88
C TYR A 61 7.77 -3.34 -10.85
N ASN A 62 7.73 -2.22 -11.56
CA ASN A 62 8.80 -1.72 -12.43
C ASN A 62 9.68 -0.67 -11.74
N ASN A 63 9.49 -0.43 -10.44
CA ASN A 63 10.13 0.64 -9.67
C ASN A 63 9.80 2.06 -10.19
N GLN A 64 8.63 2.24 -10.80
CA GLN A 64 8.12 3.56 -11.14
C GLN A 64 7.38 4.16 -9.95
N LEU A 65 7.58 5.46 -9.73
CA LEU A 65 6.88 6.19 -8.68
C LEU A 65 5.41 6.33 -9.05
N ILE A 66 4.54 5.86 -8.18
CA ILE A 66 3.08 5.89 -8.33
C ILE A 66 2.42 6.56 -7.12
N PRO A 67 1.16 7.02 -7.24
CA PRO A 67 0.37 7.49 -6.10
C PRO A 67 0.32 6.47 -4.96
N GLY A 68 0.40 6.97 -3.73
CA GLY A 68 0.13 6.23 -2.49
C GLY A 68 -0.94 6.97 -1.71
N ALA A 69 -0.65 7.38 -0.48
CA ALA A 69 -1.54 8.24 0.30
C ALA A 69 -1.78 9.62 -0.35
N ALA A 70 -0.83 10.11 -1.15
CA ALA A 70 -1.03 11.28 -1.99
C ALA A 70 -1.42 10.85 -3.41
N GLU A 71 -2.48 11.45 -3.95
CA GLU A 71 -2.95 11.24 -5.32
C GLU A 71 -1.95 11.79 -6.34
N ARG A 72 -1.34 12.94 -6.04
CA ARG A 72 -0.34 13.60 -6.89
C ARG A 72 0.55 14.51 -6.07
N TRP A 73 1.66 14.93 -6.68
CA TRP A 73 2.59 15.89 -6.10
C TRP A 73 3.14 16.84 -7.14
N GLU A 74 3.58 18.01 -6.68
CA GLU A 74 4.26 19.03 -7.48
C GLU A 74 5.58 19.38 -6.78
N VAL A 75 6.59 19.69 -7.59
CA VAL A 75 7.92 20.11 -7.11
C VAL A 75 8.18 21.51 -7.63
N SER A 76 8.64 22.42 -6.76
CA SER A 76 9.06 23.76 -7.19
C SER A 76 10.22 23.70 -8.19
N GLU A 77 10.37 24.76 -9.00
CA GLU A 77 11.44 24.86 -10.00
C GLU A 77 12.84 24.68 -9.40
N ASP A 78 13.05 25.15 -8.16
CA ASP A 78 14.32 25.01 -7.44
C ASP A 78 14.50 23.65 -6.72
N GLY A 79 13.49 22.77 -6.77
CA GLY A 79 13.51 21.44 -6.18
C GLY A 79 13.37 21.39 -4.66
N LYS A 80 13.13 22.53 -3.98
CA LYS A 80 13.16 22.62 -2.51
C LYS A 80 11.79 22.53 -1.85
N THR A 81 10.72 22.72 -2.60
CA THR A 81 9.35 22.65 -2.09
C THR A 81 8.61 21.53 -2.79
N TRP A 82 7.97 20.69 -1.98
CA TRP A 82 7.15 19.57 -2.44
C TRP A 82 5.74 19.75 -1.90
N THR A 83 4.75 19.80 -2.80
CA THR A 83 3.34 19.90 -2.44
C THR A 83 2.65 18.60 -2.79
N PHE A 84 2.06 17.94 -1.80
CA PHE A 84 1.31 16.69 -1.96
C PHE A 84 -0.18 16.98 -1.86
N TYR A 85 -0.95 16.39 -2.76
CA TYR A 85 -2.41 16.49 -2.79
C TYR A 85 -2.97 15.12 -2.39
N MET A 86 -3.75 15.09 -1.30
CA MET A 86 -4.29 13.86 -0.71
C MET A 86 -5.60 13.46 -1.41
N TRP A 87 -5.95 12.19 -1.32
CA TRP A 87 -7.29 11.71 -1.71
C TRP A 87 -8.39 12.42 -0.87
N PRO A 88 -9.57 12.67 -1.45
CA PRO A 88 -10.70 13.30 -0.76
C PRO A 88 -11.30 12.46 0.37
#